data_AF-A0A1L9MRZ8-F1
#
_entry.id   AF-A0A1L9MRZ8-F1
#
_cell.length_a   1.000
_cell.length_b   1.000
_cell.length_c   1.000
_cell.angle_alpha   90.00
_cell.angle_beta   90.00
_cell.angle_gamma   90.00
#
_symmetry.space_group_name_H-M   'P 1'
#
loop_
_entity.id
_entity.type
_entity.pdbx_description
1 polymer ?
#
loop_
_entity_poly.entity_id
_entity_poly.type
_entity_poly.pdbx_seq_one_letter_code
_entity_poly.pdbx_strand_id
1 'polypeptide(L)'
;MTQLADVYIELERFAFNSMGSMDEPGSDHIASFARESWTEYVNSQMVPLRPYRDPRDYIQSSIELIIRLIMRGERYAGREIDAFLVHRFLLDCIPRIIEHYTYDDGRFYLRHADDKGDHILVDGEYNITGIVDWEWAHTDSKTEAFKSPVMFLPVSDFYDRVSTIGGDESTFADILEAKGNKRLAEIVRNGRLLHRFQFCCGYDFADWEGFLGLFQGLRNAVNLDADMSWVDWKINALERYSGDKSLETLLGQTG
;
A
#
# COMPACT_ATOMS: atom_id res chain seq x y z
N MET A 1 -0.89 0.48 23.07
CA MET A 1 -0.08 -0.42 22.21
C MET A 1 -0.17 -1.88 22.61
N THR A 2 -0.02 -2.25 23.90
CA THR A 2 -0.09 -3.65 24.37
C THR A 2 -1.34 -4.40 23.90
N GLN A 3 -2.53 -3.80 24.06
CA GLN A 3 -3.79 -4.41 23.62
C GLN A 3 -3.90 -4.54 22.10
N LEU A 4 -3.35 -3.58 21.33
CA LEU A 4 -3.29 -3.68 19.88
C LEU A 4 -2.35 -4.81 19.43
N ALA A 5 -1.26 -5.04 20.15
CA ALA A 5 -0.38 -6.17 19.91
C ALA A 5 -1.12 -7.50 20.15
N ASP A 6 -1.95 -7.58 21.20
CA ASP A 6 -2.81 -8.75 21.44
C ASP A 6 -3.80 -8.98 20.29
N VAL A 7 -4.36 -7.91 19.70
CA VAL A 7 -5.21 -8.01 18.49
C VAL A 7 -4.42 -8.55 17.29
N TYR A 8 -3.22 -8.04 17.03
CA TYR A 8 -2.36 -8.52 15.93
C TYR A 8 -2.04 -10.01 16.07
N ILE A 9 -1.69 -10.44 17.29
CA ILE A 9 -1.39 -11.85 17.60
C ILE A 9 -2.63 -12.72 17.39
N GLU A 10 -3.81 -12.25 17.80
CA GLU A 10 -5.05 -13.01 17.58
C GLU A 10 -5.41 -13.10 16.09
N LEU A 11 -5.30 -12.01 15.33
CA LEU A 11 -5.59 -11.98 13.90
C LEU A 11 -4.64 -12.89 13.09
N GLU A 12 -3.37 -13.01 13.48
CA GLU A 12 -2.40 -13.92 12.84
C GLU A 12 -2.84 -15.40 12.88
N ARG A 13 -3.77 -15.77 13.77
CA ARG A 13 -4.26 -17.15 13.88
C ARG A 13 -5.26 -17.50 12.77
N PHE A 14 -5.80 -16.51 12.06
CA PHE A 14 -6.85 -16.68 11.06
C PHE A 14 -6.28 -16.45 9.65
N ALA A 15 -5.98 -17.57 8.98
CA ALA A 15 -5.28 -17.57 7.70
C ALA A 15 -6.17 -18.02 6.53
N PHE A 16 -6.12 -17.31 5.41
CA PHE A 16 -6.91 -17.50 4.20
C PHE A 16 -6.05 -18.00 3.03
N ASN A 17 -6.72 -18.45 1.95
CA ASN A 17 -6.08 -19.06 0.76
C ASN A 17 -5.86 -18.07 -0.41
N SER A 18 -6.40 -16.86 -0.32
CA SER A 18 -6.28 -15.82 -1.34
C SER A 18 -6.45 -14.44 -0.71
N MET A 19 -6.00 -13.41 -1.43
CA MET A 19 -6.27 -12.00 -1.18
C MET A 19 -7.62 -11.62 -1.80
N GLY A 20 -8.37 -10.76 -1.12
CA GLY A 20 -9.69 -10.30 -1.54
C GLY A 20 -10.59 -10.00 -0.35
N SER A 21 -11.88 -9.74 -0.61
CA SER A 21 -12.85 -9.40 0.44
C SER A 21 -13.67 -10.60 0.87
N MET A 22 -14.05 -10.63 2.14
CA MET A 22 -15.05 -11.59 2.65
C MET A 22 -16.44 -11.13 2.19
N ASP A 23 -17.25 -12.06 1.68
CA ASP A 23 -18.59 -11.78 1.14
C ASP A 23 -19.71 -12.63 1.78
N GLU A 24 -19.34 -13.68 2.52
CA GLU A 24 -20.29 -14.62 3.13
C GLU A 24 -20.04 -14.78 4.64
N PRO A 25 -20.96 -14.34 5.52
CA PRO A 25 -20.83 -14.51 6.96
C PRO A 25 -20.70 -15.99 7.37
N GLY A 26 -19.68 -16.32 8.17
CA GLY A 26 -19.42 -17.67 8.66
C GLY A 26 -18.71 -18.60 7.65
N SER A 27 -18.34 -18.08 6.48
CA SER A 27 -17.55 -18.76 5.46
C SER A 27 -16.09 -18.29 5.50
N ASP A 28 -15.17 -19.10 4.97
CA ASP A 28 -13.79 -18.70 4.66
C ASP A 28 -13.60 -18.29 3.19
N HIS A 29 -14.71 -18.15 2.45
CA HIS A 29 -14.72 -17.72 1.07
C HIS A 29 -14.22 -16.28 0.93
N ILE A 30 -13.36 -16.07 -0.08
CA ILE A 30 -12.76 -14.78 -0.42
C ILE A 30 -13.12 -14.45 -1.86
N ALA A 31 -13.88 -13.38 -2.02
CA ALA A 31 -14.32 -12.83 -3.29
C ALA A 31 -13.47 -11.65 -3.74
N SER A 32 -13.84 -11.08 -4.88
CA SER A 32 -13.22 -9.87 -5.43
C SER A 32 -13.18 -8.74 -4.40
N PHE A 33 -12.20 -7.86 -4.55
CA PHE A 33 -12.00 -6.73 -3.67
C PHE A 33 -13.21 -5.77 -3.68
N ALA A 34 -13.81 -5.56 -2.51
CA ALA A 34 -14.95 -4.66 -2.32
C ALA A 34 -14.48 -3.24 -1.96
N ARG A 35 -13.80 -2.57 -2.90
CA ARG A 35 -13.30 -1.19 -2.70
C ARG A 35 -13.35 -0.38 -4.00
N GLU A 36 -13.72 0.89 -3.88
CA GLU A 36 -13.83 1.82 -5.02
C GLU A 36 -12.49 1.99 -5.75
N SER A 37 -11.40 2.11 -4.99
CA SER A 37 -10.06 2.30 -5.54
C SER A 37 -9.51 1.08 -6.29
N TRP A 38 -10.18 -0.07 -6.16
CA TRP A 38 -9.87 -1.36 -6.80
C TRP A 38 -10.96 -1.81 -7.78
N THR A 39 -11.78 -0.88 -8.25
CA THR A 39 -12.89 -1.17 -9.17
C THR A 39 -12.83 -0.23 -10.37
N GLU A 40 -13.00 -0.78 -11.58
CA GLU A 40 -13.30 0.02 -12.77
C GLU A 40 -14.75 -0.16 -13.21
N TYR A 41 -15.24 0.77 -14.03
CA TYR A 41 -16.57 0.71 -14.62
C TYR A 41 -16.47 0.49 -16.13
N VAL A 42 -16.92 -0.68 -16.60
CA VAL A 42 -16.85 -1.07 -18.02
C VAL A 42 -18.26 -1.40 -18.49
N ASN A 43 -18.75 -0.73 -19.53
CA ASN A 43 -20.10 -0.94 -20.08
C ASN A 43 -21.21 -0.92 -19.02
N SER A 44 -21.14 0.06 -18.11
CA SER A 44 -22.07 0.19 -16.98
C SER A 44 -22.05 -0.95 -15.96
N GLN A 45 -20.96 -1.72 -15.89
CA GLN A 45 -20.75 -2.77 -14.90
C GLN A 45 -19.52 -2.46 -14.04
N MET A 46 -19.65 -2.69 -12.73
CA MET A 46 -18.51 -2.66 -11.81
C MET A 46 -17.66 -3.91 -12.03
N VAL A 47 -16.38 -3.70 -12.29
CA VAL A 47 -15.38 -4.75 -12.46
C VAL A 47 -14.32 -4.56 -11.37
N PRO A 48 -14.53 -5.15 -10.18
CA PRO A 48 -13.53 -5.12 -9.12
C PRO A 48 -12.33 -6.00 -9.48
N LEU A 49 -11.17 -5.70 -8.86
CA LEU A 49 -10.05 -6.62 -8.87
C LEU A 49 -10.49 -7.96 -8.29
N ARG A 50 -10.21 -9.04 -9.03
CA ARG A 50 -10.49 -10.42 -8.62
C ARG A 50 -9.65 -10.82 -7.39
N PRO A 51 -9.92 -11.99 -6.79
CA PRO A 51 -8.99 -12.58 -5.83
C PRO A 51 -7.64 -12.93 -6.46
N TYR A 52 -6.57 -12.80 -5.66
CA TYR A 52 -5.21 -13.22 -6.05
C TYR A 52 -4.64 -14.22 -5.06
N ARG A 53 -3.74 -15.07 -5.53
CA ARG A 53 -2.97 -16.02 -4.71
C ARG A 53 -1.46 -15.73 -4.72
N ASP A 54 -1.07 -14.68 -5.43
CA ASP A 54 0.29 -14.18 -5.49
C ASP A 54 0.24 -12.66 -5.24
N PRO A 55 0.90 -12.14 -4.20
CA PRO A 55 0.98 -10.71 -3.95
C PRO A 55 1.55 -9.92 -5.14
N ARG A 56 2.45 -10.51 -5.93
CA ARG A 56 3.00 -9.88 -7.13
C ARG A 56 1.91 -9.59 -8.16
N ASP A 57 1.06 -10.59 -8.44
CA ASP A 57 -0.04 -10.46 -9.41
C ASP A 57 -1.04 -9.38 -8.95
N TYR A 58 -1.32 -9.34 -7.65
CA TYR A 58 -2.18 -8.32 -7.05
C TYR A 58 -1.61 -6.91 -7.23
N ILE A 59 -0.35 -6.70 -6.80
CA ILE A 59 0.31 -5.39 -6.89
C ILE A 59 0.34 -4.92 -8.35
N GLN A 60 0.78 -5.78 -9.28
CA GLN A 60 0.81 -5.47 -10.70
C GLN A 60 -0.58 -5.09 -11.22
N SER A 61 -1.59 -5.91 -10.95
CA SER A 61 -2.96 -5.67 -11.43
C SER A 61 -3.55 -4.38 -10.85
N SER A 62 -3.21 -4.04 -9.60
CA SER A 62 -3.66 -2.81 -8.95
C SER A 62 -3.07 -1.56 -9.59
N ILE A 63 -1.76 -1.56 -9.90
CA ILE A 63 -1.10 -0.43 -10.56
C ILE A 63 -1.57 -0.32 -12.01
N GLU A 64 -1.73 -1.43 -12.72
CA GLU A 64 -2.25 -1.45 -14.08
C GLU A 64 -3.69 -0.92 -14.15
N LEU A 65 -4.53 -1.22 -13.15
CA LEU A 65 -5.86 -0.62 -13.03
C LEU A 65 -5.75 0.90 -12.93
N ILE A 66 -4.87 1.42 -12.07
CA ILE A 66 -4.69 2.87 -11.93
C ILE A 66 -4.21 3.51 -13.23
N ILE A 67 -3.28 2.88 -13.94
CA ILE A 67 -2.85 3.32 -15.27
C ILE A 67 -4.03 3.37 -16.25
N ARG A 68 -4.90 2.34 -16.28
CA ARG A 68 -6.10 2.36 -17.12
C ARG A 68 -7.04 3.52 -16.78
N LEU A 69 -7.22 3.82 -15.50
CA LEU A 69 -8.05 4.94 -15.03
C LEU A 69 -7.43 6.29 -15.41
N ILE A 70 -6.11 6.45 -15.31
CA ILE A 70 -5.38 7.63 -15.81
C ILE A 70 -5.63 7.82 -17.31
N MET A 71 -5.48 6.75 -18.10
CA MET A 71 -5.66 6.80 -19.56
C MET A 71 -7.08 7.18 -19.99
N ARG A 72 -8.09 6.95 -19.14
CA ARG A 72 -9.49 7.35 -19.36
C ARG A 72 -9.80 8.75 -18.82
N GLY A 73 -8.84 9.42 -18.18
CA GLY A 73 -9.06 10.71 -17.52
C GLY A 73 -9.89 10.61 -16.23
N GLU A 74 -10.02 9.40 -15.65
CA GLU A 74 -10.81 9.15 -14.44
C GLU A 74 -10.01 9.39 -13.14
N ARG A 75 -8.68 9.56 -13.25
CA ARG A 75 -7.79 9.88 -12.13
C ARG A 75 -6.72 10.88 -12.52
N TYR A 76 -6.25 11.64 -11.53
CA TYR A 76 -5.13 12.58 -11.65
C TYR A 76 -5.32 13.66 -12.73
N ALA A 77 -6.54 14.18 -12.85
CA ALA A 77 -6.86 15.23 -13.82
C ALA A 77 -5.93 16.44 -13.69
N GLY A 78 -5.37 16.88 -14.82
CA GLY A 78 -4.36 17.94 -14.90
C GLY A 78 -2.92 17.51 -14.61
N ARG A 79 -2.67 16.24 -14.26
CA ARG A 79 -1.34 15.66 -14.00
C ARG A 79 -1.21 14.25 -14.58
N GLU A 80 -1.93 13.95 -15.65
CA GLU A 80 -2.07 12.60 -16.23
C GLU A 80 -0.73 12.02 -16.65
N ILE A 81 0.12 12.82 -17.31
CA ILE A 81 1.47 12.39 -17.72
C ILE A 81 2.35 12.10 -16.51
N ASP A 82 2.34 12.98 -15.50
CA ASP A 82 3.16 12.80 -14.30
C ASP A 82 2.72 11.54 -13.53
N ALA A 83 1.41 11.35 -13.38
CA ALA A 83 0.83 10.17 -12.76
C ALA A 83 1.18 8.91 -13.55
N PHE A 84 1.05 8.94 -14.88
CA PHE A 84 1.41 7.79 -15.72
C PHE A 84 2.87 7.38 -15.54
N LEU A 85 3.80 8.34 -15.60
CA LEU A 85 5.24 8.07 -15.43
C LEU A 85 5.56 7.47 -14.06
N VAL A 86 4.96 8.02 -13.00
CA VAL A 86 5.07 7.48 -11.63
C VAL A 86 4.59 6.05 -11.58
N HIS A 87 3.38 5.76 -12.05
CA HIS A 87 2.79 4.41 -11.95
C HIS A 87 3.52 3.40 -12.85
N ARG A 88 4.04 3.82 -14.02
CA ARG A 88 4.96 2.96 -14.80
C ARG A 88 6.24 2.65 -14.03
N PHE A 89 6.84 3.63 -13.37
CA PHE A 89 8.00 3.38 -12.50
C PHE A 89 7.68 2.47 -11.31
N LEU A 90 6.48 2.55 -10.75
CA LEU A 90 6.06 1.64 -9.68
C LEU A 90 5.95 0.19 -10.16
N LEU A 91 5.52 -0.06 -11.41
CA LEU A 91 5.60 -1.41 -12.00
C LEU A 91 7.05 -1.92 -12.06
N ASP A 92 7.99 -1.07 -12.45
CA ASP A 92 9.41 -1.42 -12.51
C ASP A 92 10.02 -1.69 -11.11
N CYS A 93 9.42 -1.12 -10.05
CA CYS A 93 9.82 -1.38 -8.67
C CYS A 93 9.36 -2.75 -8.12
N ILE A 94 8.33 -3.37 -8.69
CA ILE A 94 7.69 -4.59 -8.16
C ILE A 94 8.70 -5.69 -7.80
N PRO A 95 9.70 -6.04 -8.65
CA PRO A 95 10.66 -7.07 -8.32
C PRO A 95 11.40 -6.80 -7.00
N ARG A 96 11.80 -5.55 -6.74
CA ARG A 96 12.48 -5.15 -5.49
C ARG A 96 11.52 -5.14 -4.31
N ILE A 97 10.27 -4.73 -4.51
CA ILE A 97 9.28 -4.70 -3.44
C ILE A 97 8.95 -6.12 -2.96
N ILE A 98 8.78 -7.07 -3.88
CA ILE A 98 8.47 -8.46 -3.53
C ILE A 98 9.61 -9.13 -2.74
N GLU A 99 10.87 -8.70 -2.90
CA GLU A 99 11.99 -9.19 -2.08
C GLU A 99 11.80 -8.89 -0.59
N HIS A 100 10.95 -7.92 -0.22
CA HIS A 100 10.66 -7.57 1.17
C HIS A 100 9.49 -8.37 1.78
N TYR A 101 8.85 -9.26 1.03
CA TYR A 101 7.78 -10.14 1.53
C TYR A 101 8.37 -11.40 2.22
N THR A 102 9.51 -11.24 2.89
CA THR A 102 10.34 -12.34 3.45
C THR A 102 9.64 -13.14 4.55
N TYR A 103 8.62 -12.55 5.16
CA TYR A 103 7.85 -13.18 6.24
C TYR A 103 6.54 -13.77 5.77
N ASP A 104 6.26 -13.82 4.48
CA ASP A 104 5.08 -14.52 3.97
C ASP A 104 5.26 -16.04 4.08
N ASP A 105 4.15 -16.74 4.31
CA ASP A 105 4.07 -18.20 4.43
C ASP A 105 3.13 -18.83 3.39
N GLY A 106 2.82 -18.08 2.33
CA GLY A 106 1.88 -18.48 1.28
C GLY A 106 0.41 -18.43 1.71
N ARG A 107 0.12 -17.87 2.89
CA ARG A 107 -1.23 -17.59 3.39
C ARG A 107 -1.49 -16.09 3.40
N PHE A 108 -2.77 -15.77 3.55
CA PHE A 108 -3.26 -14.40 3.60
C PHE A 108 -4.00 -14.14 4.92
N TYR A 109 -4.05 -12.89 5.34
CA TYR A 109 -4.50 -12.52 6.68
C TYR A 109 -5.39 -11.29 6.61
N LEU A 110 -6.34 -11.21 7.54
CA LEU A 110 -7.26 -10.09 7.61
C LEU A 110 -6.49 -8.80 7.92
N ARG A 111 -6.69 -7.78 7.07
CA ARG A 111 -6.11 -6.45 7.20
C ARG A 111 -7.23 -5.41 7.37
N HIS A 112 -7.05 -4.54 8.36
CA HIS A 112 -7.87 -3.34 8.47
C HIS A 112 -7.46 -2.34 7.39
N ALA A 113 -8.43 -1.82 6.63
CA ALA A 113 -8.14 -0.92 5.51
C ALA A 113 -7.88 0.53 5.93
N ASP A 114 -8.24 0.89 7.17
CA ASP A 114 -8.09 2.23 7.73
C ASP A 114 -7.29 2.18 9.04
N ASP A 115 -5.96 2.13 8.98
CA ASP A 115 -5.08 1.91 10.13
C ASP A 115 -4.48 3.22 10.70
N LYS A 116 -5.18 4.35 10.49
CA LYS A 116 -4.80 5.69 10.96
C LYS A 116 -5.18 6.00 12.42
N GLY A 117 -5.87 5.06 13.08
CA GLY A 117 -6.06 5.00 14.53
C GLY A 117 -7.36 5.54 15.10
N ASP A 118 -8.12 6.34 14.36
CA ASP A 118 -9.44 6.86 14.77
C ASP A 118 -10.56 5.81 14.80
N HIS A 119 -10.38 4.70 14.08
CA HIS A 119 -11.21 3.50 14.13
C HIS A 119 -11.09 2.68 15.45
N ILE A 120 -10.20 3.06 16.38
CA ILE A 120 -9.99 2.35 17.65
C ILE A 120 -10.72 3.08 18.79
N LEU A 121 -11.73 2.42 19.36
CA LEU A 121 -12.50 2.95 20.49
C LEU A 121 -11.85 2.56 21.81
N VAL A 122 -11.72 3.52 22.72
CA VAL A 122 -11.18 3.29 24.07
C VAL A 122 -12.09 3.83 25.17
N ASP A 123 -12.04 3.21 26.35
CA ASP A 123 -12.69 3.73 27.56
C ASP A 123 -11.82 4.78 28.28
N GLY A 124 -12.29 5.26 29.45
CA GLY A 124 -11.58 6.25 30.26
C GLY A 124 -10.26 5.78 30.87
N GLU A 125 -9.96 4.48 30.82
CA GLU A 125 -8.70 3.87 31.25
C GLU A 125 -7.80 3.49 30.07
N TYR A 126 -8.19 3.87 28.84
CA TYR A 126 -7.52 3.52 27.59
C TYR A 126 -7.55 2.02 27.26
N ASN A 127 -8.54 1.28 27.77
CA ASN A 127 -8.81 -0.08 27.30
C ASN A 127 -9.48 -0.02 25.92
N ILE A 128 -9.00 -0.84 24.97
CA ILE A 128 -9.65 -0.99 23.66
C ILE A 128 -10.99 -1.67 23.89
N THR A 129 -12.07 -0.96 23.56
CA THR A 129 -13.45 -1.45 23.70
C THR A 129 -14.04 -1.91 22.36
N GLY A 130 -13.45 -1.45 21.25
CA GLY A 130 -13.86 -1.84 19.92
C GLY A 130 -12.88 -1.36 18.86
N ILE A 131 -12.86 -2.07 17.74
CA ILE A 131 -12.22 -1.66 16.49
C ILE A 131 -13.35 -1.67 15.46
N VAL A 132 -13.61 -0.53 14.84
CA VAL A 132 -14.76 -0.31 13.93
C VAL A 132 -14.28 -0.01 12.51
N ASP A 133 -15.20 0.31 11.60
CA ASP A 133 -14.90 0.69 10.20
C ASP A 133 -14.27 -0.42 9.34
N TRP A 134 -14.72 -1.66 9.54
CA TRP A 134 -14.30 -2.86 8.79
C TRP A 134 -14.84 -2.95 7.36
N GLU A 135 -15.53 -1.94 6.84
CA GLU A 135 -16.27 -2.01 5.57
C GLU A 135 -15.40 -2.28 4.34
N TRP A 136 -14.11 -1.95 4.39
CA TRP A 136 -13.13 -2.24 3.34
C TRP A 136 -12.06 -3.26 3.75
N ALA A 137 -12.27 -3.94 4.88
CA ALA A 137 -11.38 -4.99 5.31
C ALA A 137 -11.28 -6.09 4.26
N HIS A 138 -10.06 -6.58 4.06
CA HIS A 138 -9.75 -7.58 3.06
C HIS A 138 -8.57 -8.41 3.55
N THR A 139 -8.32 -9.51 2.87
CA THR A 139 -7.18 -10.37 3.13
C THR A 139 -5.99 -9.92 2.30
N ASP A 140 -4.83 -9.86 2.93
CA ASP A 140 -3.58 -9.43 2.32
C ASP A 140 -2.45 -10.41 2.70
N SER A 141 -1.28 -10.27 2.07
CA SER A 141 -0.08 -11.00 2.48
C SER A 141 0.23 -10.77 3.96
N LYS A 142 0.94 -11.71 4.59
CA LYS A 142 1.30 -11.59 6.00
C LYS A 142 2.10 -10.33 6.30
N THR A 143 3.06 -10.04 5.43
CA THR A 143 3.91 -8.86 5.56
C THR A 143 3.09 -7.57 5.46
N GLU A 144 2.09 -7.51 4.57
CA GLU A 144 1.23 -6.34 4.42
C GLU A 144 0.13 -6.21 5.48
N ALA A 145 -0.44 -7.32 5.94
CA ALA A 145 -1.47 -7.33 6.97
C ALA A 145 -0.96 -6.93 8.35
N PHE A 146 0.33 -7.19 8.63
CA PHE A 146 0.93 -7.00 9.97
C PHE A 146 2.13 -6.05 10.01
N LYS A 147 2.41 -5.29 8.95
CA LYS A 147 3.34 -4.17 9.04
C LYS A 147 2.80 -3.11 10.00
N SER A 148 3.67 -2.18 10.39
CA SER A 148 3.28 -1.15 11.36
C SER A 148 2.02 -0.39 10.92
N PRO A 149 1.03 -0.17 11.79
CA PRO A 149 -0.06 0.76 11.53
C PRO A 149 0.44 2.14 11.07
N VAL A 150 -0.27 2.76 10.13
CA VAL A 150 0.02 4.14 9.68
C VAL A 150 0.02 5.13 10.83
N MET A 151 -0.80 4.93 11.86
CA MET A 151 -0.86 5.82 13.04
C MET A 151 0.45 5.90 13.84
N PHE A 152 1.39 4.96 13.64
CA PHE A 152 2.71 4.99 14.29
C PHE A 152 3.81 5.61 13.43
N LEU A 153 3.50 6.00 12.18
CA LEU A 153 4.50 6.59 11.31
C LEU A 153 4.84 8.01 11.81
N PRO A 154 6.14 8.35 11.96
CA PRO A 154 6.58 9.73 12.18
C PRO A 154 6.29 10.54 10.91
N VAL A 155 5.17 11.26 10.89
CA VAL A 155 4.64 11.91 9.69
C VAL A 155 5.67 12.85 9.06
N SER A 156 6.27 13.78 9.82
CA SER A 156 7.27 14.72 9.29
C SER A 156 8.42 13.99 8.62
N ASP A 157 9.05 13.05 9.33
CA ASP A 157 10.18 12.26 8.83
C ASP A 157 9.80 11.48 7.55
N PHE A 158 8.57 10.95 7.51
CA PHE A 158 8.09 10.17 6.37
C PHE A 158 8.03 11.00 5.08
N TYR A 159 7.49 12.22 5.17
CA TYR A 159 7.48 13.21 4.08
C TYR A 159 8.87 13.77 3.79
N ASP A 160 9.74 13.88 4.81
CA ASP A 160 11.14 14.32 4.70
C ASP A 160 12.10 13.24 4.15
N ARG A 161 11.56 12.14 3.59
CA ARG A 161 12.27 11.05 2.89
C ARG A 161 13.02 10.08 3.80
N VAL A 162 12.78 10.11 5.11
CA VAL A 162 13.42 9.20 6.08
C VAL A 162 12.85 7.78 5.99
N SER A 163 13.67 6.80 5.65
CA SER A 163 13.24 5.41 5.44
C SER A 163 13.46 4.48 6.63
N THR A 164 13.90 5.01 7.77
CA THR A 164 13.98 4.27 9.04
C THR A 164 12.64 4.29 9.77
N ILE A 165 12.40 3.30 10.63
CA ILE A 165 11.22 3.28 11.51
C ILE A 165 11.32 4.35 12.60
N GLY A 166 10.17 4.82 13.08
CA GLY A 166 10.05 5.77 14.18
C GLY A 166 10.01 5.10 15.55
N GLY A 167 9.89 5.93 16.60
CA GLY A 167 9.87 5.48 17.99
C GLY A 167 8.64 4.61 18.33
N ASP A 168 7.46 4.98 17.82
CA ASP A 168 6.22 4.24 18.08
C ASP A 168 6.21 2.87 17.37
N GLU A 169 6.69 2.82 16.12
CA GLU A 169 6.87 1.56 15.39
C GLU A 169 7.85 0.63 16.13
N SER A 170 8.97 1.18 16.62
CA SER A 170 9.97 0.43 17.38
C SER A 170 9.38 -0.11 18.69
N THR A 171 8.66 0.74 19.43
CA THR A 171 7.99 0.36 20.69
C THR A 171 6.96 -0.73 20.45
N PHE A 172 6.17 -0.64 19.37
CA PHE A 172 5.18 -1.65 19.03
C PHE A 172 5.82 -2.99 18.68
N ALA A 173 6.90 -2.99 17.89
CA ALA A 173 7.67 -4.19 17.60
C ALA A 173 8.25 -4.84 18.87
N ASP A 174 8.82 -4.05 19.78
CA ASP A 174 9.38 -4.55 21.04
C ASP A 174 8.32 -5.19 21.94
N ILE A 175 7.10 -4.64 21.96
CA ILE A 175 5.95 -5.23 22.66
C ILE A 175 5.56 -6.59 22.06
N LEU A 176 5.49 -6.69 20.73
CA LEU A 176 5.20 -7.96 20.04
C LEU A 176 6.26 -9.02 20.37
N GLU A 177 7.54 -8.64 20.34
CA GLU A 177 8.65 -9.54 20.68
C GLU A 177 8.63 -9.96 22.15
N ALA A 178 8.37 -9.04 23.08
CA ALA A 178 8.24 -9.34 24.51
C ALA A 178 7.06 -10.30 24.81
N LYS A 179 6.02 -10.28 23.97
CA LYS A 179 4.89 -11.23 24.01
C LYS A 179 5.20 -12.57 23.30
N GLY A 180 6.43 -12.78 22.82
CA GLY A 180 6.87 -14.02 22.17
C GLY A 180 6.65 -14.06 20.66
N ASN A 181 6.22 -12.96 20.04
CA ASN A 181 5.86 -12.91 18.61
C ASN A 181 6.94 -12.21 17.78
N LYS A 182 8.14 -12.79 17.80
CA LYS A 182 9.32 -12.23 17.12
C LYS A 182 9.11 -12.00 15.62
N ARG A 183 8.38 -12.88 14.93
CA ARG A 183 8.12 -12.72 13.48
C ARG A 183 7.27 -11.49 13.18
N LEU A 184 6.20 -11.26 13.96
CA LEU A 184 5.38 -10.04 13.83
C LEU A 184 6.20 -8.79 14.14
N ALA A 185 7.04 -8.82 15.17
CA ALA A 185 7.94 -7.72 15.50
C ALA A 185 8.87 -7.38 14.32
N GLU A 186 9.44 -8.39 13.66
CA GLU A 186 10.27 -8.17 12.49
C GLU A 186 9.50 -7.64 11.28
N ILE A 187 8.26 -8.09 11.05
CA ILE A 187 7.41 -7.52 9.98
C ILE A 187 7.20 -6.02 10.22
N VAL A 188 6.90 -5.61 11.45
CA VAL A 188 6.74 -4.19 11.84
C VAL A 188 8.04 -3.41 11.57
N ARG A 189 9.19 -3.92 12.03
CA ARG A 189 10.50 -3.26 11.86
C ARG A 189 10.91 -3.08 10.40
N ASN A 190 10.50 -4.00 9.53
CA ASN A 190 10.89 -4.00 8.12
C ASN A 190 9.79 -3.43 7.19
N GLY A 191 8.65 -2.98 7.72
CA GLY A 191 7.50 -2.54 6.95
C GLY A 191 7.61 -1.17 6.27
N ARG A 192 8.63 -0.35 6.61
CA ARG A 192 8.71 1.05 6.16
C ARG A 192 8.77 1.20 4.63
N LEU A 193 9.50 0.33 3.94
CA LEU A 193 9.55 0.37 2.48
C LEU A 193 8.17 0.11 1.86
N LEU A 194 7.41 -0.84 2.43
CA LEU A 194 6.07 -1.17 1.96
C LEU A 194 5.10 -0.01 2.17
N HIS A 195 5.23 0.76 3.26
CA HIS A 195 4.49 2.03 3.40
C HIS A 195 4.82 3.00 2.28
N ARG A 196 6.11 3.26 2.00
CA ARG A 196 6.50 4.18 0.93
C ARG A 196 5.92 3.77 -0.42
N PHE A 197 5.99 2.49 -0.73
CA PHE A 197 5.48 1.96 -1.99
C PHE A 197 3.95 2.09 -2.08
N GLN A 198 3.23 1.68 -1.04
CA GLN A 198 1.77 1.78 -1.02
C GLN A 198 1.26 3.22 -1.09
N PHE A 199 1.89 4.15 -0.36
CA PHE A 199 1.58 5.56 -0.47
C PHE A 199 1.77 6.02 -1.91
N CYS A 200 2.90 5.73 -2.55
CA CYS A 200 3.11 6.13 -3.96
C CYS A 200 2.09 5.52 -4.94
N CYS A 201 1.56 4.31 -4.66
CA CYS A 201 0.54 3.68 -5.49
C CYS A 201 -0.83 4.35 -5.40
N GLY A 202 -1.17 4.99 -4.29
CA GLY A 202 -2.53 5.47 -4.02
C GLY A 202 -2.66 6.93 -3.62
N TYR A 203 -1.55 7.67 -3.50
CA TYR A 203 -1.55 9.05 -3.01
C TYR A 203 -2.34 9.96 -3.95
N ASP A 204 -3.12 10.87 -3.37
CA ASP A 204 -3.79 11.93 -4.11
C ASP A 204 -2.78 13.04 -4.46
N PHE A 205 -2.74 13.46 -5.72
CA PHE A 205 -1.83 14.52 -6.19
C PHE A 205 -2.33 15.94 -5.87
N ALA A 206 -3.41 16.07 -5.09
CA ALA A 206 -3.83 17.35 -4.50
C ALA A 206 -2.70 18.00 -3.68
N ASP A 207 -1.94 17.21 -2.93
CA ASP A 207 -0.72 17.64 -2.23
C ASP A 207 0.53 17.22 -3.02
N TRP A 208 0.83 17.99 -4.06
CA TRP A 208 1.94 17.68 -4.96
C TRP A 208 3.31 17.75 -4.28
N GLU A 209 3.55 18.76 -3.44
CA GLU A 209 4.84 18.93 -2.76
C GLU A 209 5.10 17.80 -1.76
N GLY A 210 4.08 17.39 -0.98
CA GLY A 210 4.19 16.23 -0.10
C GLY A 210 4.44 14.94 -0.90
N PHE A 211 3.75 14.77 -2.03
CA PHE A 211 3.98 13.61 -2.91
C PHE A 211 5.43 13.53 -3.42
N LEU A 212 6.05 14.65 -3.81
CA LEU A 212 7.44 14.66 -4.25
C LEU A 212 8.40 14.10 -3.18
N GLY A 213 8.17 14.45 -1.92
CA GLY A 213 8.92 13.91 -0.78
C GLY A 213 8.73 12.40 -0.63
N LEU A 214 7.48 11.93 -0.68
CA LEU A 214 7.15 10.49 -0.60
C LEU A 214 7.81 9.70 -1.73
N PHE A 215 7.72 10.21 -2.96
CA PHE A 215 8.24 9.56 -4.15
C PHE A 215 9.77 9.53 -4.18
N GLN A 216 10.43 10.63 -3.81
CA GLN A 216 11.89 10.62 -3.64
C GLN A 216 12.32 9.66 -2.54
N GLY A 217 11.60 9.62 -1.42
CA GLY A 217 11.88 8.68 -0.34
C GLY A 217 11.77 7.22 -0.79
N LEU A 218 10.78 6.87 -1.61
CA LEU A 218 10.67 5.53 -2.21
C LEU A 218 11.87 5.22 -3.09
N ARG A 219 12.21 6.10 -4.04
CA ARG A 219 13.36 5.94 -4.96
C ARG A 219 14.67 5.72 -4.21
N ASN A 220 14.89 6.48 -3.15
CA ASN A 220 16.04 6.32 -2.26
C ASN A 220 16.02 4.97 -1.55
N ALA A 221 14.87 4.55 -1.02
CA ALA A 221 14.72 3.29 -0.30
C ALA A 221 14.93 2.05 -1.19
N VAL A 222 14.48 2.09 -2.45
CA VAL A 222 14.73 1.00 -3.41
C VAL A 222 16.05 1.14 -4.15
N ASN A 223 16.81 2.21 -3.91
CA ASN A 223 18.05 2.57 -4.62
C ASN A 223 17.88 2.53 -6.15
N LEU A 224 16.82 3.18 -6.65
CA LEU A 224 16.54 3.39 -8.08
C LEU A 224 16.33 4.87 -8.32
N ASP A 225 17.15 5.45 -9.20
CA ASP A 225 17.16 6.90 -9.46
C ASP A 225 17.26 7.71 -8.15
N ALA A 226 18.04 7.23 -7.18
CA ALA A 226 18.18 7.83 -5.86
C ALA A 226 18.72 9.27 -5.96
N ASP A 227 18.26 10.15 -5.08
CA ASP A 227 18.63 11.57 -4.94
C ASP A 227 18.41 12.46 -6.17
N MET A 228 17.91 11.91 -7.27
CA MET A 228 17.59 12.65 -8.48
C MET A 228 16.41 13.60 -8.24
N SER A 229 16.53 14.84 -8.72
CA SER A 229 15.46 15.83 -8.64
C SER A 229 14.23 15.36 -9.44
N TRP A 230 13.05 15.88 -9.11
CA TRP A 230 11.84 15.56 -9.89
C TRP A 230 12.00 15.90 -11.38
N VAL A 231 12.61 17.04 -11.70
CA VAL A 231 12.78 17.51 -13.09
C VAL A 231 13.67 16.57 -13.87
N ASP A 232 14.84 16.23 -13.31
CA ASP A 232 15.78 15.31 -13.97
C ASP A 232 15.18 13.90 -14.08
N TRP A 233 14.48 13.46 -13.02
CA TRP A 233 13.80 12.17 -13.03
C TRP A 233 12.71 12.11 -14.10
N LYS A 234 11.90 13.16 -14.24
CA LYS A 234 10.83 13.22 -15.25
C LYS A 234 11.40 13.18 -16.67
N ILE A 235 12.50 13.90 -16.94
CA ILE A 235 13.18 13.86 -18.25
C ILE A 235 13.65 12.43 -18.55
N ASN A 236 14.32 11.79 -17.59
CA ASN A 236 14.80 10.42 -17.74
C ASN A 236 13.65 9.41 -17.88
N ALA A 237 12.54 9.60 -17.17
CA ALA A 237 11.36 8.75 -17.25
C ALA A 237 10.68 8.86 -18.63
N LEU A 238 10.56 10.08 -19.17
CA LEU A 238 10.03 10.31 -20.52
C LEU A 238 10.87 9.60 -21.59
N GLU A 239 12.20 9.66 -21.48
CA GLU A 239 13.10 8.94 -22.37
C GLU A 239 12.98 7.42 -22.20
N ARG A 240 13.04 6.94 -20.95
CA ARG A 240 12.95 5.53 -20.57
C ARG A 240 11.68 4.86 -21.09
N TYR A 241 10.55 5.57 -21.06
CA TYR A 241 9.25 5.06 -21.48
C TYR A 241 8.80 5.58 -22.85
N SER A 242 9.69 6.18 -23.64
CA SER A 242 9.35 6.80 -24.93
C SER A 242 8.69 5.85 -25.95
N GLY A 243 8.94 4.54 -25.86
CA GLY A 243 8.28 3.54 -26.71
C GLY A 243 6.95 2.99 -26.17
N ASP A 244 6.46 3.51 -25.04
CA ASP A 244 5.18 3.11 -24.47
C ASP A 244 4.03 3.84 -25.19
N LYS A 245 3.18 3.06 -25.88
CA LYS A 245 2.05 3.61 -26.66
C LYS A 245 1.07 4.42 -25.81
N SER A 246 0.91 4.07 -24.53
CA SER A 246 0.03 4.82 -23.62
C SER A 246 0.63 6.20 -23.33
N LEU A 247 1.95 6.30 -23.15
CA LEU A 247 2.62 7.58 -23.00
C LEU A 247 2.52 8.43 -24.28
N GLU A 248 2.77 7.83 -25.45
CA GLU A 248 2.63 8.52 -26.75
C GLU A 248 1.22 9.11 -26.91
N THR A 249 0.20 8.35 -26.52
CA THR A 249 -1.21 8.79 -26.57
C THR A 249 -1.45 10.01 -25.67
N LEU A 250 -0.96 9.98 -24.41
CA LEU A 250 -1.13 11.10 -23.47
C LEU A 250 -0.42 12.37 -23.95
N LEU A 251 0.79 12.24 -24.49
CA LEU A 251 1.56 13.37 -25.04
C LEU A 251 0.87 13.97 -26.26
N GLY A 252 0.24 13.15 -27.11
CA GLY A 252 -0.53 13.61 -28.27
C GLY A 252 -1.83 14.34 -27.92
N GLN A 253 -2.36 14.16 -26.71
CA GLN A 253 -3.56 14.88 -26.23
C GLN A 253 -3.25 16.25 -25.62
N THR A 254 -1.97 16.50 -25.28
CA THR A 254 -1.51 17.74 -24.63
C THR A 254 -0.78 18.70 -25.58
N GLY A 255 -0.55 18.30 -26.83
CA GLY A 255 -0.04 19.16 -27.91
C GLY A 255 -1.15 19.78 -28.74
#